data_AF-A0A3L7ZZL4-F1
#
_entry.id   AF-A0A3L7ZZL4-F1
#
_cell.length_a   1.000
_cell.length_b   1.000
_cell.length_c   1.000
_cell.angle_alpha   90.00
_cell.angle_beta   90.00
_cell.angle_gamma   90.00
#
_symmetry.space_group_name_H-M   'P 1'
#
loop_
_entity.id
_entity.type
_entity.pdbx_description
1 polymer ?
#
loop_
_entity_poly.entity_id
_entity_poly.type
_entity_poly.pdbx_seq_one_letter_code
_entity_poly.pdbx_strand_id
1 'polypeptide(L)'
;MLLILVLFIIAGQYFQNRKYSALSANPEFTSSEISNISSIGNSGPIIHYSIMVNGIAYDGGAHANGFAVGDSIEVVYQKDKPENNMTVFEFYDGPEYGSVVIFVIVAIVLAIYRWLRINRKYNDRCPELESSGRCMIYRTDKEYIFVTVYYANSSYPIKFLPLDCDNGAFEDTLTDIFHASLHDKYTEIKTSELIKAMKQRSWRQLYMHSTSVRVTHDSHRLKILSTRKATDKGLDWDYDRELSFDLDGASWKDIINSIRKLLETNETDR
;
A
#
# COMPACT_ATOMS: atom_id res chain seq x y z
N MET A 1 -8.51 3.69 -16.38
CA MET A 1 -8.42 5.03 -17.00
C MET A 1 -7.06 5.70 -16.80
N LEU A 2 -6.54 5.85 -15.57
CA LEU A 2 -5.26 6.54 -15.33
C LEU A 2 -4.05 5.90 -16.06
N LEU A 3 -3.97 4.57 -16.12
CA LEU A 3 -2.92 3.83 -16.84
C LEU A 3 -2.92 4.08 -18.36
N ILE A 4 -4.09 4.28 -18.95
CA ILE A 4 -4.22 4.58 -20.39
C ILE A 4 -3.75 6.01 -20.66
N LEU A 5 -4.07 6.94 -19.75
CA LEU A 5 -3.64 8.33 -19.84
C LEU A 5 -2.10 8.45 -19.81
N VAL A 6 -1.42 7.65 -18.99
CA VAL A 6 0.05 7.63 -18.88
C VAL A 6 0.70 7.22 -20.21
N LEU A 7 0.16 6.21 -20.91
CA LEU A 7 0.66 5.81 -22.23
C LEU A 7 0.47 6.91 -23.27
N PHE A 8 -0.65 7.64 -23.23
CA PHE A 8 -0.87 8.79 -24.11
C PHE A 8 0.07 9.96 -23.81
N ILE A 9 0.41 10.21 -22.55
CA ILE A 9 1.36 11.24 -22.15
C ILE A 9 2.78 10.87 -22.58
N ILE A 10 3.19 9.61 -22.37
CA ILE A 10 4.50 9.11 -22.82
C ILE A 10 4.62 9.16 -24.35
N ALA A 11 3.57 8.74 -25.07
CA ALA A 11 3.54 8.83 -26.52
C ALA A 11 3.56 10.29 -27.01
N GLY A 12 2.78 11.17 -26.39
CA GLY A 12 2.78 12.60 -26.69
C GLY A 12 4.15 13.25 -26.50
N GLN A 13 4.84 12.92 -25.41
CA GLN A 13 6.21 13.37 -25.16
C GLN A 13 7.23 12.78 -26.15
N TYR A 14 7.07 11.51 -26.52
CA TYR A 14 7.91 10.86 -27.54
C TYR A 14 7.77 11.54 -28.92
N PHE A 15 6.55 11.95 -29.30
CA PHE A 15 6.31 12.67 -30.55
C PHE A 15 6.76 14.14 -30.51
N GLN A 16 6.64 14.84 -29.38
CA GLN A 16 7.24 16.18 -29.20
C GLN A 16 8.77 16.13 -29.27
N ASN A 17 9.39 15.08 -28.75
CA ASN A 17 10.85 14.89 -28.81
C ASN A 17 11.39 14.74 -30.23
N ARG A 18 10.59 14.34 -31.23
CA ARG A 18 11.07 14.18 -32.62
C ARG A 18 11.47 15.49 -33.29
N LYS A 19 10.93 16.65 -32.87
CA LYS A 19 11.38 17.95 -33.39
C LYS A 19 12.79 18.31 -32.90
N TYR A 20 13.07 18.08 -31.62
CA TYR A 20 14.37 18.41 -31.00
C TYR A 20 15.46 17.36 -31.28
N SER A 21 15.11 16.07 -31.30
CA SER A 21 16.06 14.99 -31.61
C SER A 21 16.49 14.93 -33.08
N ALA A 22 15.84 15.66 -33.98
CA ALA A 22 16.29 15.80 -35.36
C ALA A 22 17.54 16.70 -35.48
N LEU A 23 17.68 17.74 -34.65
CA LEU A 23 18.87 18.61 -34.65
C LEU A 23 20.06 18.03 -33.87
N SER A 24 19.84 17.11 -32.92
CA SER A 24 20.91 16.55 -32.09
C SER A 24 21.83 15.54 -32.80
N ALA A 25 21.52 15.16 -34.05
CA ALA A 25 22.30 14.18 -34.79
C ALA A 25 23.61 14.75 -35.38
N ASN A 26 23.67 16.05 -35.70
CA ASN A 26 24.88 16.75 -36.19
C ASN A 26 24.65 18.28 -36.23
N PRO A 27 24.61 18.97 -35.07
CA PRO A 27 24.29 20.40 -35.01
C PRO A 27 25.47 21.27 -35.46
N GLU A 28 25.19 22.28 -36.27
CA GLU A 28 26.11 23.39 -36.57
C GLU A 28 25.48 24.73 -36.15
N PHE A 29 26.33 25.63 -35.69
CA PHE A 29 25.94 26.95 -35.19
C PHE A 29 26.36 28.02 -36.19
N THR A 30 25.48 28.97 -36.44
CA THR A 30 25.75 30.13 -37.28
C THR A 30 25.06 31.37 -36.73
N SER A 31 25.50 32.54 -37.17
CA SER A 31 24.83 33.81 -36.89
C SER A 31 23.97 34.20 -38.09
N SER A 32 22.80 34.77 -37.81
CA SER A 32 21.90 35.35 -38.80
C SER A 32 21.30 36.64 -38.25
N GLU A 33 20.85 37.52 -39.13
CA GLU A 33 20.12 38.72 -38.76
C GLU A 33 18.61 38.49 -38.91
N ILE A 34 17.84 39.10 -38.01
CA ILE A 34 16.38 39.08 -38.09
C ILE A 34 15.96 39.86 -39.33
N SER A 35 15.35 39.17 -40.29
CA SER A 35 14.91 39.72 -41.56
C SER A 35 13.55 40.40 -41.46
N ASN A 36 12.67 39.93 -40.58
CA ASN A 36 11.34 40.48 -40.36
C ASN A 36 10.81 40.12 -38.98
N ILE A 37 9.89 40.93 -38.46
CA ILE A 37 9.11 40.61 -37.26
C ILE A 37 7.64 40.74 -37.61
N SER A 38 6.90 39.65 -37.41
CA SER A 38 5.45 39.61 -37.60
C SER A 38 4.75 39.30 -36.28
N SER A 39 3.51 39.73 -36.11
CA SER A 39 2.68 39.26 -34.99
C SER A 39 1.49 38.47 -35.53
N ILE A 40 1.23 37.31 -34.93
CA ILE A 40 0.04 36.51 -35.22
C ILE A 40 -0.78 36.41 -33.94
N GLY A 41 -1.81 37.26 -33.85
CA GLY A 41 -2.80 37.22 -32.78
C GLY A 41 -2.22 37.29 -31.36
N ASN A 42 -2.71 36.43 -30.47
CA ASN A 42 -2.32 36.39 -29.05
C ASN A 42 -1.01 35.62 -28.77
N SER A 43 -0.29 35.14 -29.79
CA SER A 43 0.86 34.25 -29.62
C SER A 43 2.21 34.97 -29.52
N GLY A 44 2.22 36.30 -29.45
CA GLY A 44 3.44 37.11 -29.37
C GLY A 44 4.14 37.31 -30.73
N PRO A 45 5.19 38.15 -30.78
CA PRO A 45 5.97 38.41 -31.99
C PRO A 45 6.76 37.18 -32.43
N ILE A 46 6.75 36.95 -33.74
CA ILE A 46 7.54 35.93 -34.44
C ILE A 46 8.66 36.67 -35.18
N ILE A 47 9.90 36.34 -34.83
CA ILE A 47 11.08 36.77 -35.58
C ILE A 47 11.27 35.82 -36.76
N HIS A 48 11.60 36.37 -37.92
CA HIS A 48 11.97 35.62 -39.12
C HIS A 48 13.43 35.87 -39.43
N TYR A 49 14.13 34.85 -39.88
CA TYR A 49 15.55 34.91 -40.25
C TYR A 49 15.82 33.96 -41.42
N SER A 50 16.97 34.14 -42.06
CA SER A 50 17.45 33.22 -43.10
C SER A 50 18.93 32.91 -42.87
N ILE A 51 19.30 31.64 -42.91
CA ILE A 51 20.70 31.21 -42.86
C ILE A 51 21.18 30.84 -44.27
N MET A 52 22.45 31.10 -44.56
CA MET A 52 23.09 30.71 -45.82
C MET A 52 24.00 29.51 -45.58
N VAL A 53 23.68 28.37 -46.19
CA VAL A 53 24.48 27.15 -46.11
C VAL A 53 24.82 26.70 -47.53
N ASN A 54 26.12 26.61 -47.86
CA ASN A 54 26.61 26.26 -49.19
C ASN A 54 26.00 27.09 -50.34
N GLY A 55 25.70 28.38 -50.08
CA GLY A 55 25.12 29.29 -51.07
C GLY A 55 23.60 29.18 -51.26
N ILE A 56 22.93 28.35 -50.46
CA ILE A 56 21.46 28.21 -50.46
C ILE A 56 20.91 28.86 -49.18
N ALA A 57 19.85 29.66 -49.34
CA ALA A 57 19.14 30.30 -48.23
C ALA A 57 18.09 29.35 -47.64
N TYR A 58 18.05 29.27 -46.31
CA TYR A 58 17.05 28.51 -45.56
C TYR A 58 16.39 29.44 -44.55
N ASP A 59 15.07 29.59 -44.68
CA ASP A 59 14.28 30.42 -43.78
C ASP A 59 14.00 29.70 -42.46
N GLY A 60 13.85 30.48 -41.40
CA GLY A 60 13.49 30.04 -40.06
C GLY A 60 12.73 31.10 -39.30
N GLY A 61 12.11 30.72 -38.19
CA GLY A 61 11.41 31.67 -37.34
C GLY A 61 11.15 31.14 -35.94
N ALA A 62 11.05 32.07 -34.99
CA ALA A 62 10.91 31.77 -33.56
C ALA A 62 10.01 32.78 -32.86
N HIS A 63 9.35 32.36 -31.78
CA HIS A 63 8.63 33.29 -30.90
C HIS A 63 9.61 33.90 -29.91
N ALA A 64 9.91 35.20 -30.06
CA ALA A 64 10.89 35.88 -29.22
C ALA A 64 10.51 37.35 -29.02
N ASN A 65 10.53 37.81 -27.77
CA ASN A 65 10.29 39.20 -27.41
C ASN A 65 11.60 39.97 -27.24
N GLY A 66 11.55 41.29 -27.44
CA GLY A 66 12.69 42.18 -27.13
C GLY A 66 13.76 42.29 -28.21
N PHE A 67 13.51 41.74 -29.41
CA PHE A 67 14.38 41.85 -30.58
C PHE A 67 13.81 42.83 -31.63
N ALA A 68 14.68 43.40 -32.45
CA ALA A 68 14.38 44.26 -33.58
C ALA A 68 14.87 43.64 -34.91
N VAL A 69 14.28 44.10 -36.03
CA VAL A 69 14.78 43.75 -37.38
C VAL A 69 16.21 44.24 -37.52
N GLY A 70 17.11 43.37 -37.97
CA GLY A 70 18.55 43.62 -38.07
C GLY A 70 19.37 43.18 -36.84
N ASP A 71 18.74 42.76 -35.74
CA ASP A 71 19.48 42.17 -34.62
C ASP A 71 20.11 40.83 -35.04
N SER A 72 21.36 40.60 -34.63
CA SER A 72 22.04 39.32 -34.82
C SER A 72 21.57 38.30 -33.78
N ILE A 73 21.21 37.12 -34.26
CA ILE A 73 20.84 35.96 -33.46
C ILE A 73 21.74 34.77 -33.82
N GLU A 74 21.92 33.86 -32.87
CA GLU A 74 22.53 32.57 -33.15
C GLU A 74 21.45 31.53 -33.49
N VAL A 75 21.73 30.74 -34.52
CA VAL A 75 20.86 29.72 -35.08
C VAL A 75 21.61 28.40 -35.10
N VAL A 76 20.93 27.33 -34.72
CA VAL A 76 21.40 25.94 -34.85
C VAL A 76 20.69 25.31 -36.03
N TYR A 77 21.42 24.64 -36.91
CA TYR A 77 20.83 23.83 -37.98
C TYR A 77 21.46 22.44 -38.04
N GLN A 78 20.72 21.50 -38.64
CA GLN A 78 21.24 20.17 -38.91
C GLN A 78 22.10 20.18 -40.19
N LYS A 79 23.38 19.83 -40.08
CA LYS A 79 24.34 19.91 -41.20
C LYS A 79 23.85 19.22 -42.48
N ASP A 80 23.28 18.03 -42.35
CA ASP A 80 22.81 17.22 -43.48
C ASP A 80 21.41 17.63 -43.98
N LYS A 81 20.72 18.52 -43.26
CA LYS A 81 19.36 18.98 -43.56
C LYS A 81 19.11 20.41 -43.02
N PRO A 82 19.68 21.46 -43.65
CA PRO A 82 19.66 22.82 -43.10
C PRO A 82 18.28 23.46 -42.98
N GLU A 83 17.26 22.96 -43.69
CA GLU A 83 15.86 23.37 -43.47
C GLU A 83 15.34 23.04 -42.07
N ASN A 84 16.02 22.15 -41.35
CA ASN A 84 15.79 21.88 -39.94
C ASN A 84 16.70 22.78 -39.10
N ASN A 85 16.27 24.03 -38.94
CA ASN A 85 16.95 25.04 -38.14
C ASN A 85 16.03 25.59 -37.04
N MET A 86 16.65 26.09 -35.96
CA MET A 86 15.99 26.78 -34.85
C MET A 86 16.95 27.75 -34.19
N THR A 87 16.45 28.67 -33.38
CA THR A 87 17.31 29.58 -32.63
C THR A 87 18.04 28.87 -31.49
N VAL A 88 19.19 29.40 -31.07
CA VAL A 88 19.98 28.80 -29.98
C VAL A 88 19.23 28.77 -28.64
N PHE A 89 18.39 29.76 -28.37
CA PHE A 89 17.58 29.76 -27.15
C PHE A 89 16.51 28.67 -27.19
N GLU A 90 15.83 28.46 -28.34
CA GLU A 90 14.93 27.30 -28.50
C GLU A 90 15.66 25.96 -28.40
N PHE A 91 16.94 25.90 -28.81
CA PHE A 91 17.78 24.71 -28.70
C PHE A 91 18.12 24.34 -27.24
N TYR A 92 18.35 25.34 -26.37
CA TYR A 92 18.69 25.12 -24.95
C TYR A 92 17.47 25.07 -24.03
N ASP A 93 16.34 25.69 -24.38
CA ASP A 93 15.05 25.61 -23.68
C ASP A 93 14.35 24.26 -23.89
N GLY A 94 15.11 23.16 -23.87
CA GLY A 94 14.60 21.79 -24.02
C GLY A 94 13.39 21.55 -23.10
N PRO A 95 12.50 20.59 -23.46
CA PRO A 95 11.17 20.50 -22.86
C PRO A 95 11.19 20.58 -21.33
N GLU A 96 10.46 21.53 -20.75
CA GLU A 96 10.33 21.68 -19.29
C GLU A 96 9.66 20.44 -18.68
N TYR A 97 10.45 19.44 -18.29
CA TYR A 97 9.97 18.18 -17.71
C TYR A 97 9.58 18.29 -16.23
N GLY A 98 9.68 19.47 -15.61
CA GLY A 98 9.61 19.65 -14.16
C GLY A 98 8.30 19.16 -13.52
N SER A 99 7.18 19.21 -14.23
CA SER A 99 5.87 18.83 -13.66
C SER A 99 5.44 17.40 -14.05
N VAL A 100 5.71 16.95 -15.27
CA VAL A 100 5.21 15.66 -15.79
C VAL A 100 5.85 14.47 -15.06
N VAL A 101 7.15 14.55 -14.76
CA VAL A 101 7.86 13.49 -14.02
C VAL A 101 7.25 13.29 -12.63
N ILE A 102 6.85 14.37 -11.95
CA ILE A 102 6.20 14.33 -10.64
C ILE A 102 4.85 13.60 -10.73
N PHE A 103 4.01 13.94 -11.71
CA PHE A 103 2.72 13.27 -11.90
C PHE A 103 2.86 11.77 -12.19
N VAL A 104 3.88 11.37 -12.97
CA VAL A 104 4.18 9.96 -13.25
C VAL A 104 4.59 9.22 -11.98
N ILE A 105 5.50 9.79 -11.17
CA ILE A 105 5.92 9.20 -9.90
C ILE A 105 4.74 9.04 -8.95
N VAL A 106 3.91 10.09 -8.78
CA VAL A 106 2.71 10.04 -7.91
C VAL A 106 1.74 8.98 -8.40
N ALA A 107 1.51 8.86 -9.72
CA ALA A 107 0.63 7.84 -10.28
C ALA A 107 1.15 6.42 -10.02
N ILE A 108 2.46 6.18 -10.16
CA ILE A 108 3.10 4.89 -9.87
C ILE A 108 2.98 4.56 -8.37
N VAL A 109 3.28 5.52 -7.49
CA VAL A 109 3.16 5.34 -6.03
C VAL A 109 1.73 5.02 -5.64
N LEU A 110 0.74 5.71 -6.19
CA LEU A 110 -0.68 5.44 -5.95
C LEU A 110 -1.10 4.07 -6.49
N ALA A 111 -0.60 3.65 -7.66
CA ALA A 111 -0.88 2.34 -8.22
C ALA A 111 -0.27 1.22 -7.35
N ILE A 112 0.97 1.37 -6.89
CA ILE A 112 1.63 0.42 -5.98
C ILE A 112 0.90 0.39 -4.63
N TYR A 113 0.55 1.54 -4.05
CA TYR A 113 -0.19 1.61 -2.80
C TYR A 113 -1.56 0.94 -2.92
N ARG A 114 -2.29 1.19 -4.01
CA ARG A 114 -3.60 0.58 -4.27
C ARG A 114 -3.47 -0.92 -4.52
N TRP A 115 -2.44 -1.36 -5.25
CA TRP A 115 -2.12 -2.77 -5.45
C TRP A 115 -1.77 -3.46 -4.12
N LEU A 116 -0.92 -2.88 -3.28
CA LEU A 116 -0.59 -3.41 -1.95
C LEU A 116 -1.83 -3.50 -1.04
N ARG A 117 -2.67 -2.46 -1.03
CA ARG A 117 -3.93 -2.46 -0.27
C ARG A 117 -4.91 -3.51 -0.79
N ILE A 118 -5.00 -3.69 -2.10
CA ILE A 118 -5.85 -4.71 -2.74
C ILE A 118 -5.28 -6.11 -2.48
N ASN A 119 -3.98 -6.37 -2.66
CA ASN A 119 -3.38 -7.67 -2.36
C ASN A 119 -3.52 -8.04 -0.88
N ARG A 120 -3.38 -7.09 0.06
CA ARG A 120 -3.74 -7.31 1.46
C ARG A 120 -5.22 -7.67 1.62
N LYS A 121 -6.11 -6.97 0.91
CA LYS A 121 -7.56 -7.22 0.91
C LYS A 121 -7.97 -8.57 0.29
N TYR A 122 -7.15 -9.14 -0.59
CA TYR A 122 -7.47 -10.38 -1.33
C TYR A 122 -6.76 -11.63 -0.82
N ASN A 123 -5.54 -11.53 -0.27
CA ASN A 123 -4.80 -12.69 0.25
C ASN A 123 -5.06 -12.99 1.73
N ASP A 124 -5.58 -12.03 2.51
CA ASP A 124 -5.73 -12.15 3.96
C ASP A 124 -7.16 -11.79 4.42
N ARG A 125 -8.17 -12.05 3.59
CA ARG A 125 -9.56 -11.65 3.90
C ARG A 125 -10.02 -12.35 5.18
N CYS A 126 -10.32 -11.56 6.21
CA CYS A 126 -11.07 -12.07 7.35
C CYS A 126 -12.45 -12.55 6.84
N PRO A 127 -12.90 -13.79 7.13
CA PRO A 127 -14.27 -14.20 6.92
C PRO A 127 -15.21 -13.14 7.50
N GLU A 128 -16.32 -12.90 6.81
CA GLU A 128 -17.33 -11.98 7.31
C GLU A 128 -17.92 -12.57 8.60
N LEU A 129 -17.45 -12.05 9.73
CA LEU A 129 -17.96 -12.36 11.05
C LEU A 129 -19.25 -11.56 11.26
N GLU A 130 -20.37 -12.10 10.77
CA GLU A 130 -21.67 -11.38 10.67
C GLU A 130 -22.24 -10.85 11.99
N SER A 131 -21.76 -11.32 13.15
CA SER A 131 -22.25 -10.90 14.47
C SER A 131 -21.20 -11.08 15.56
N SER A 132 -21.50 -10.73 16.83
CA SER A 132 -20.51 -10.72 17.91
C SER A 132 -20.20 -12.12 18.45
N GLY A 133 -18.94 -12.54 18.40
CA GLY A 133 -18.52 -13.83 18.95
C GLY A 133 -17.42 -13.71 20.00
N ARG A 134 -17.24 -14.78 20.78
CA ARG A 134 -16.26 -14.83 21.87
C ARG A 134 -15.61 -16.21 21.97
N CYS A 135 -14.29 -16.20 22.15
CA CYS A 135 -13.47 -17.38 22.34
C CYS A 135 -12.53 -17.17 23.53
N MET A 136 -12.31 -18.21 24.31
CA MET A 136 -11.21 -18.27 25.26
C MET A 136 -10.17 -19.26 24.72
N ILE A 137 -8.92 -18.82 24.63
CA ILE A 137 -7.82 -19.65 24.13
C ILE A 137 -6.84 -19.86 25.28
N TYR A 138 -6.57 -21.12 25.60
CA TYR A 138 -5.52 -21.51 26.53
C TYR A 138 -4.36 -22.10 25.73
N ARG A 139 -3.13 -21.71 26.06
CA ARG A 139 -1.93 -22.39 25.58
C ARG A 139 -1.34 -23.20 26.73
N THR A 140 -1.29 -24.51 26.53
CA THR A 140 -0.60 -25.45 27.44
C THR A 140 0.81 -25.75 26.92
N ASP A 141 1.51 -26.67 27.59
CA ASP A 141 2.78 -27.22 27.12
C ASP A 141 2.67 -28.09 25.86
N LYS A 142 1.45 -28.53 25.51
CA LYS A 142 1.21 -29.50 24.42
C LYS A 142 0.40 -28.95 23.26
N GLU A 143 -0.60 -28.12 23.56
CA GLU A 143 -1.61 -27.72 22.60
C GLU A 143 -2.30 -26.40 22.98
N TYR A 144 -2.93 -25.79 22.00
CA TYR A 144 -3.93 -24.75 22.18
C TYR A 144 -5.30 -25.38 22.43
N ILE A 145 -6.04 -24.82 23.39
CA ILE A 145 -7.41 -25.21 23.72
C ILE A 145 -8.30 -24.00 23.44
N PHE A 146 -9.19 -24.13 22.46
CA PHE A 146 -10.17 -23.12 22.10
C PHE A 146 -11.51 -23.48 22.74
N VAL A 147 -12.05 -22.57 23.53
CA VAL A 147 -13.30 -22.74 24.26
C VAL A 147 -14.29 -21.69 23.79
N THR A 148 -15.45 -22.14 23.30
CA THR A 148 -16.56 -21.25 22.97
C THR A 148 -17.05 -20.51 24.21
N VAL A 149 -17.28 -19.20 24.09
CA VAL A 149 -17.84 -18.38 25.18
C VAL A 149 -19.13 -17.73 24.72
N TYR A 150 -20.20 -17.95 25.47
CA TYR A 150 -21.50 -17.33 25.26
C TYR A 150 -21.77 -16.32 26.39
N TYR A 151 -21.93 -15.03 26.04
CA TYR A 151 -21.87 -13.92 26.99
C TYR A 151 -20.66 -14.03 27.94
N ALA A 152 -20.85 -14.51 29.17
CA ALA A 152 -19.81 -14.68 30.18
C ALA A 152 -19.47 -16.16 30.47
N ASN A 153 -20.19 -17.12 29.87
CA ASN A 153 -20.12 -18.53 30.23
C ASN A 153 -19.41 -19.33 29.14
N SER A 154 -18.49 -20.21 29.55
CA SER A 154 -17.86 -21.16 28.64
C SER A 154 -18.83 -22.26 28.23
N SER A 155 -18.79 -22.70 26.98
CA SER A 155 -19.68 -23.70 26.41
C SER A 155 -18.97 -24.55 25.34
N TYR A 156 -19.73 -25.45 24.72
CA TYR A 156 -19.29 -26.22 23.56
C TYR A 156 -19.45 -25.40 22.27
N PRO A 157 -18.69 -25.73 21.20
CA PRO A 157 -17.63 -26.73 21.14
C PRO A 157 -16.33 -26.31 21.83
N ILE A 158 -15.50 -27.30 22.15
CA ILE A 158 -14.11 -27.10 22.60
C ILE A 158 -13.22 -27.78 21.56
N LYS A 159 -12.26 -27.03 21.03
CA LYS A 159 -11.34 -27.49 19.98
C LYS A 159 -9.91 -27.46 20.47
N PHE A 160 -9.08 -28.30 19.87
CA PHE A 160 -7.67 -28.49 20.23
C PHE A 160 -6.82 -28.37 18.98
N LEU A 161 -5.71 -27.66 19.06
CA LEU A 161 -4.71 -27.57 17.99
C LEU A 161 -3.30 -27.77 18.54
N PRO A 162 -2.41 -28.48 17.83
CA PRO A 162 -1.02 -28.59 18.24
C PRO A 162 -0.31 -27.22 18.18
N LEU A 163 0.76 -27.05 18.96
CA LEU A 163 1.46 -25.77 19.07
C LEU A 163 2.14 -25.32 17.75
N ASP A 164 2.47 -26.27 16.87
CA ASP A 164 3.09 -26.06 15.55
C ASP A 164 2.06 -25.94 14.41
N CYS A 165 0.77 -25.79 14.72
CA CYS A 165 -0.26 -25.59 13.70
C CYS A 165 0.05 -24.39 12.80
N ASP A 166 -0.28 -24.51 11.51
CA ASP A 166 -0.19 -23.39 10.58
C ASP A 166 -1.26 -22.32 10.89
N ASN A 167 -1.16 -21.18 10.22
CA ASN A 167 -2.10 -20.07 10.42
C ASN A 167 -3.50 -20.39 9.90
N GLY A 168 -3.62 -21.22 8.86
CA GLY A 168 -4.93 -21.58 8.29
C GLY A 168 -5.74 -22.42 9.26
N ALA A 169 -5.14 -23.47 9.84
CA ALA A 169 -5.79 -24.30 10.84
C ALA A 169 -6.20 -23.50 12.10
N PHE A 170 -5.37 -22.53 12.51
CA PHE A 170 -5.68 -21.63 13.62
C PHE A 170 -6.86 -20.71 13.29
N GLU A 171 -6.86 -20.12 12.10
CA GLU A 171 -7.95 -19.28 11.58
C GLU A 171 -9.28 -20.04 11.50
N ASP A 172 -9.27 -21.22 10.86
CA ASP A 172 -10.45 -22.07 10.68
C ASP A 172 -11.04 -22.45 12.05
N THR A 173 -10.18 -22.84 13.00
CA THR A 173 -10.62 -23.21 14.35
C THR A 173 -11.23 -22.04 15.10
N LEU A 174 -10.61 -20.86 15.03
CA LEU A 174 -11.12 -19.67 15.70
C LEU A 174 -12.44 -19.20 15.09
N THR A 175 -12.54 -19.22 13.76
CA THR A 175 -13.75 -18.85 13.01
C THR A 175 -14.90 -19.81 13.32
N ASP A 176 -14.63 -21.11 13.36
CA ASP A 176 -15.63 -22.11 13.75
C ASP A 176 -16.16 -21.89 15.18
N ILE A 177 -15.26 -21.54 16.11
CA ILE A 177 -15.64 -21.22 17.50
C ILE A 177 -16.49 -19.95 17.55
N PHE A 178 -16.13 -18.93 16.77
CA PHE A 178 -16.93 -17.71 16.66
C PHE A 178 -18.32 -17.99 16.12
N HIS A 179 -18.45 -18.73 15.01
CA HIS A 179 -19.76 -19.14 14.50
C HIS A 179 -20.57 -19.91 15.54
N ALA A 180 -19.94 -20.84 16.26
CA ALA A 180 -20.63 -21.57 17.32
C ALA A 180 -21.07 -20.68 18.49
N SER A 181 -20.31 -19.62 18.81
CA SER A 181 -20.66 -18.65 19.85
C SER A 181 -21.84 -17.74 19.51
N LEU A 182 -22.27 -17.71 18.24
CA LEU A 182 -23.43 -16.92 17.77
C LEU A 182 -24.77 -17.63 18.00
N HIS A 183 -24.77 -18.97 17.99
CA HIS A 183 -26.01 -19.72 18.02
C HIS A 183 -26.63 -19.75 19.42
N ASP A 184 -27.96 -19.67 19.51
CA ASP A 184 -28.77 -19.80 20.74
C ASP A 184 -28.69 -21.18 21.41
N LYS A 185 -27.74 -22.03 21.02
CA LYS A 185 -27.52 -23.37 21.58
C LYS A 185 -26.58 -23.31 22.78
N TYR A 186 -26.84 -22.37 23.68
CA TYR A 186 -26.15 -22.35 24.96
C TYR A 186 -26.43 -23.65 25.71
N THR A 187 -25.38 -24.46 25.85
CA THR A 187 -25.39 -25.61 26.75
C THR A 187 -24.57 -25.20 27.97
N GLU A 188 -25.24 -25.00 29.10
CA GLU A 188 -24.55 -24.73 30.35
C GLU A 188 -23.67 -25.93 30.71
N ILE A 189 -22.37 -25.69 30.85
CA ILE A 189 -21.41 -26.71 31.28
C ILE A 189 -21.00 -26.38 32.70
N LYS A 190 -21.15 -27.34 33.61
CA LYS A 190 -20.64 -27.17 34.98
C LYS A 190 -19.12 -27.01 34.97
N THR A 191 -18.57 -26.21 35.87
CA THR A 191 -17.14 -25.97 36.00
C THR A 191 -16.30 -27.26 36.10
N SER A 192 -16.84 -28.32 36.72
CA SER A 192 -16.20 -29.65 36.83
C SER A 192 -16.27 -30.49 35.54
N GLU A 193 -17.27 -30.25 34.70
CA GLU A 193 -17.43 -30.89 33.39
C GLU A 193 -16.56 -30.17 32.35
N LEU A 194 -16.50 -28.84 32.41
CA LEU A 194 -15.69 -28.01 31.51
C LEU A 194 -14.20 -28.37 31.59
N ILE A 195 -13.65 -28.47 32.80
CA ILE A 195 -12.24 -28.83 32.98
C ILE A 195 -11.92 -30.22 32.43
N LYS A 196 -12.86 -31.17 32.54
CA LYS A 196 -12.75 -32.51 31.95
C LYS A 196 -12.87 -32.47 30.43
N ALA A 197 -13.78 -31.67 29.89
CA ALA A 197 -13.99 -31.51 28.46
C ALA A 197 -12.76 -30.85 27.79
N MET A 198 -12.09 -29.93 28.48
CA MET A 198 -10.78 -29.38 28.11
C MET A 198 -9.62 -30.36 28.32
N LYS A 199 -9.90 -31.59 28.79
CA LYS A 199 -8.91 -32.65 29.08
C LYS A 199 -7.86 -32.25 30.11
N GLN A 200 -8.22 -31.38 31.05
CA GLN A 200 -7.33 -30.90 32.10
C GLN A 200 -7.61 -31.58 33.44
N ARG A 201 -6.58 -31.72 34.28
CA ARG A 201 -6.72 -32.42 35.58
C ARG A 201 -7.47 -31.60 36.61
N SER A 202 -7.21 -30.29 36.65
CA SER A 202 -7.85 -29.36 37.58
C SER A 202 -7.66 -27.92 37.12
N TRP A 203 -8.54 -27.02 37.55
CA TRP A 203 -8.41 -25.58 37.32
C TRP A 203 -7.10 -25.00 37.85
N ARG A 204 -6.67 -25.46 39.04
CA ARG A 204 -5.39 -25.03 39.63
C ARG A 204 -4.20 -25.38 38.72
N GLN A 205 -4.17 -26.60 38.19
CA GLN A 205 -3.11 -27.04 37.30
C GLN A 205 -3.16 -26.31 35.96
N LEU A 206 -4.35 -26.08 35.40
CA LEU A 206 -4.50 -25.27 34.19
C LEU A 206 -3.95 -23.86 34.41
N TYR A 207 -4.35 -23.15 35.47
CA TYR A 207 -3.90 -21.78 35.71
C TYR A 207 -2.42 -21.64 36.05
N MET A 208 -1.80 -22.66 36.65
CA MET A 208 -0.36 -22.63 36.95
C MET A 208 0.53 -22.93 35.74
N HIS A 209 -0.02 -23.63 34.74
CA HIS A 209 0.76 -24.18 33.62
C HIS A 209 0.22 -23.80 32.24
N SER A 210 -0.63 -22.77 32.16
CA SER A 210 -1.09 -22.21 30.89
C SER A 210 -1.06 -20.69 30.91
N THR A 211 -0.96 -20.13 29.72
CA THR A 211 -1.33 -18.73 29.43
C THR A 211 -2.68 -18.74 28.74
N SER A 212 -3.42 -17.64 28.85
CA SER A 212 -4.70 -17.55 28.17
C SER A 212 -5.00 -16.16 27.64
N VAL A 213 -5.79 -16.12 26.58
CA VAL A 213 -6.36 -14.90 26.03
C VAL A 213 -7.85 -15.09 25.82
N ARG A 214 -8.59 -14.01 26.05
CA ARG A 214 -9.98 -13.87 25.61
C ARG A 214 -9.99 -13.09 24.31
N VAL A 215 -10.63 -13.66 23.29
CA VAL A 215 -10.82 -13.01 22.00
C VAL A 215 -12.31 -12.72 21.83
N THR A 216 -12.66 -11.48 21.56
CA THR A 216 -14.04 -11.05 21.32
C THR A 216 -14.13 -10.21 20.06
N HIS A 217 -15.22 -10.31 19.32
CA HIS A 217 -15.47 -9.41 18.19
C HIS A 217 -16.91 -8.91 18.17
N ASP A 218 -17.15 -7.80 17.48
CA ASP A 218 -18.46 -7.17 17.29
C ASP A 218 -18.76 -6.91 15.79
N SER A 219 -18.28 -7.81 14.92
CA SER A 219 -18.31 -7.75 13.44
C SER A 219 -17.39 -6.70 12.79
N HIS A 220 -17.10 -5.60 13.47
CA HIS A 220 -16.20 -4.55 12.96
C HIS A 220 -14.84 -4.56 13.63
N ARG A 221 -14.79 -4.91 14.92
CA ARG A 221 -13.56 -4.92 15.70
C ARG A 221 -13.37 -6.27 16.36
N LEU A 222 -12.11 -6.68 16.44
CA LEU A 222 -11.67 -7.81 17.25
C LEU A 222 -10.77 -7.31 18.37
N LYS A 223 -10.99 -7.84 19.57
CA LYS A 223 -10.24 -7.52 20.78
C LYS A 223 -9.59 -8.78 21.34
N ILE A 224 -8.35 -8.65 21.79
CA ILE A 224 -7.59 -9.71 22.45
C ILE A 224 -7.20 -9.20 23.83
N LEU A 225 -7.62 -9.91 24.86
CA LEU A 225 -7.33 -9.60 26.26
C LEU A 225 -6.57 -10.76 26.88
N SER A 226 -5.30 -10.55 27.22
CA SER A 226 -4.49 -11.56 27.90
C SER A 226 -4.80 -11.66 29.40
N THR A 227 -4.44 -12.79 29.99
CA THR A 227 -4.42 -12.95 31.45
C THR A 227 -3.02 -12.68 32.03
N ARG A 228 -2.96 -12.08 33.22
CA ARG A 228 -1.78 -11.97 34.09
C ARG A 228 -1.90 -12.90 35.30
N LYS A 229 -0.77 -13.27 35.91
CA LYS A 229 -0.79 -13.98 37.20
C LYS A 229 -1.28 -13.03 38.29
N ALA A 230 -2.35 -13.42 38.97
CA ALA A 230 -2.75 -12.78 40.22
C ALA A 230 -1.92 -13.37 41.36
N THR A 231 -1.36 -12.51 42.22
CA THR A 231 -0.41 -12.87 43.28
C THR A 231 -0.85 -14.07 44.13
N ASP A 232 -2.15 -14.26 44.38
CA ASP A 232 -2.64 -15.32 45.29
C ASP A 232 -3.89 -16.12 44.83
N LYS A 233 -4.46 -15.86 43.65
CA LYS A 233 -5.80 -16.39 43.26
C LYS A 233 -5.95 -17.01 41.87
N GLY A 234 -4.86 -17.14 41.10
CA GLY A 234 -4.89 -17.72 39.75
C GLY A 234 -4.59 -16.68 38.66
N LEU A 235 -5.43 -16.62 37.63
CA LEU A 235 -5.29 -15.67 36.51
C LEU A 235 -6.26 -14.49 36.68
N ASP A 236 -5.77 -13.27 36.45
CA ASP A 236 -6.56 -12.03 36.36
C ASP A 236 -6.45 -11.46 34.94
N TRP A 237 -7.37 -10.59 34.54
CA TRP A 237 -7.34 -9.97 33.21
C TRP A 237 -6.33 -8.83 33.17
N ASP A 238 -5.48 -8.83 32.15
CA ASP A 238 -4.47 -7.80 31.92
C ASP A 238 -5.00 -6.76 30.93
N TYR A 239 -5.82 -5.83 31.43
CA TYR A 239 -6.41 -4.76 30.63
C TYR A 239 -5.36 -3.82 30.03
N ASP A 240 -4.17 -3.73 30.62
CA ASP A 240 -3.06 -2.92 30.09
C ASP A 240 -2.49 -3.51 28.79
N ARG A 241 -2.78 -4.78 28.49
CA ARG A 241 -2.35 -5.50 27.28
C ARG A 241 -3.52 -5.80 26.31
N GLU A 242 -4.66 -5.12 26.45
CA GLU A 242 -5.75 -5.27 25.49
C GLU A 242 -5.32 -4.76 24.10
N LEU A 243 -5.36 -5.65 23.10
CA LEU A 243 -5.16 -5.30 21.71
C LEU A 243 -6.50 -5.19 21.00
N SER A 244 -6.64 -4.23 20.09
CA SER A 244 -7.83 -4.08 19.26
C SER A 244 -7.46 -3.91 17.79
N PHE A 245 -8.16 -4.65 16.94
CA PHE A 245 -7.99 -4.68 15.50
C PHE A 245 -9.29 -4.25 14.83
N ASP A 246 -9.16 -3.42 13.79
CA ASP A 246 -10.24 -3.13 12.86
C ASP A 246 -10.27 -4.25 11.81
N LEU A 247 -11.37 -5.00 11.75
CA LEU A 247 -11.52 -6.15 10.87
C LEU A 247 -11.59 -5.76 9.39
N ASP A 248 -11.94 -4.51 9.06
CA ASP A 248 -11.98 -4.02 7.67
C ASP A 248 -10.57 -3.81 7.08
N GLY A 249 -9.54 -3.74 7.94
CA GLY A 249 -8.15 -3.45 7.56
C GLY A 249 -7.10 -4.40 8.10
N ALA A 250 -7.43 -5.24 9.10
CA ALA A 250 -6.49 -6.17 9.70
C ALA A 250 -6.37 -7.48 8.91
N SER A 251 -5.18 -8.06 8.93
CA SER A 251 -4.90 -9.40 8.40
C SER A 251 -5.07 -10.44 9.50
N TRP A 252 -5.67 -11.59 9.19
CA TRP A 252 -5.71 -12.73 10.12
C TRP A 252 -4.33 -13.16 10.59
N LYS A 253 -3.35 -13.10 9.70
CA LYS A 253 -1.96 -13.41 10.03
C LYS A 253 -1.47 -12.53 11.18
N ASP A 254 -1.77 -11.23 11.14
CA ASP A 254 -1.34 -10.28 12.18
C ASP A 254 -2.10 -10.52 13.50
N ILE A 255 -3.41 -10.80 13.41
CA ILE A 255 -4.24 -11.14 14.57
C ILE A 255 -3.71 -12.43 15.25
N ILE A 256 -3.51 -13.50 14.48
CA ILE A 256 -3.03 -14.80 14.96
C ILE A 256 -1.63 -14.67 15.57
N ASN A 257 -0.72 -13.96 14.90
CA ASN A 257 0.62 -13.70 15.44
C ASN A 257 0.57 -12.93 16.76
N SER A 258 -0.36 -11.97 16.90
CA SER A 258 -0.55 -11.22 18.14
C SER A 258 -1.11 -12.09 19.27
N ILE A 259 -2.09 -12.96 18.95
CA ILE A 259 -2.60 -13.97 19.90
C ILE A 259 -1.46 -14.88 20.38
N ARG A 260 -0.68 -15.43 19.45
CA ARG A 260 0.44 -16.32 19.78
C ARG A 260 1.48 -15.64 20.66
N LYS A 261 1.86 -14.40 20.32
CA LYS A 261 2.80 -13.60 21.11
C LYS A 261 2.30 -13.34 22.54
N LEU A 262 1.00 -13.09 22.72
CA LEU A 262 0.42 -12.91 24.06
C LEU A 262 0.32 -14.23 24.84
N LEU A 263 0.23 -15.36 24.14
CA LEU A 263 0.21 -16.69 24.74
C LEU A 263 1.63 -17.24 25.00
N GLU A 264 2.68 -16.71 24.37
CA GLU A 264 4.04 -17.10 24.70
C GLU A 264 4.37 -16.78 26.16
N THR A 265 4.83 -17.80 26.88
CA THR A 265 5.32 -17.65 28.24
C THR A 265 6.62 -16.87 28.17
N ASN A 266 6.64 -15.65 28.71
CA ASN A 266 7.90 -14.93 28.96
C ASN A 266 8.77 -15.82 29.87
N GLU A 267 9.82 -16.42 29.31
CA GLU A 267 10.79 -17.23 30.06
C GLU A 267 11.64 -16.40 31.05
N THR A 268 11.42 -15.08 31.13
CA THR A 268 12.27 -14.14 31.87
C THR A 268 12.04 -14.06 33.37
N ASP A 269 11.12 -14.84 33.95
CA ASP A 269 10.93 -14.92 35.40
C ASP A 269 11.36 -16.29 35.96
N ARG A 270 12.58 -16.73 35.64
CA ARG A 270 13.28 -17.81 36.34
C ARG A 270 14.55 -17.29 37.02
#